data_AF-A0A5W8M9G6-F1
#
_entry.id   AF-A0A5W8M9G6-F1
#
_cell.length_a   1.000
_cell.length_b   1.000
_cell.length_c   1.000
_cell.angle_alpha   90.00
_cell.angle_beta   90.00
_cell.angle_gamma   90.00
#
_symmetry.space_group_name_H-M   'P 1'
#
loop_
_entity.id
_entity.type
_entity.pdbx_description
1 polymer ?
#
loop_
_entity_poly.entity_id
_entity_poly.type
_entity_poly.pdbx_seq_one_letter_code
_entity_poly.pdbx_strand_id
1 'polypeptide(L)'
;EKQAWEVFRPARLMCKRTPMLTEAFGIEVNASNMNRPEDGARFEPLIGNPGDGSSPHCAVVDEYHEHATDALYTTMLTGMGARRQPLMWAITTAGYNIEGPCYDKRREVIEMLNGSVPNDELFGIIYTVDEGDDWT
;
A
#
# COMPACT_ATOMS: atom_id res chain seq x y z
N GLU A 1 8.72 -7.58 8.71
CA GLU A 1 7.64 -8.01 9.63
C GLU A 1 7.00 -6.84 10.38
N LYS A 2 7.78 -6.05 11.15
CA LYS A 2 7.23 -4.95 11.96
C LYS A 2 6.34 -3.96 11.17
N GLN A 3 6.77 -3.54 9.98
CA GLN A 3 6.03 -2.53 9.21
C GLN A 3 4.62 -2.95 8.78
N ALA A 4 4.41 -4.21 8.36
CA ALA A 4 3.07 -4.69 7.99
C ALA A 4 2.06 -4.62 9.16
N TRP A 5 2.55 -4.66 10.39
CA TRP A 5 1.71 -4.51 11.58
C TRP A 5 1.33 -3.06 11.88
N GLU A 6 2.07 -2.07 11.41
CA GLU A 6 1.73 -0.66 11.63
C GLU A 6 0.46 -0.25 10.87
N VAL A 7 0.17 -0.90 9.74
CA VAL A 7 -1.13 -0.77 9.05
C VAL A 7 -2.21 -1.66 9.67
N PHE A 8 -1.88 -2.94 9.93
CA PHE A 8 -2.88 -3.92 10.37
C PHE A 8 -3.40 -3.67 11.80
N ARG A 9 -2.53 -3.30 12.76
CA ARG A 9 -2.93 -3.12 14.17
C ARG A 9 -3.95 -2.00 14.35
N PRO A 10 -3.78 -0.80 13.76
CA PRO A 10 -4.81 0.24 13.82
C PRO A 10 -6.12 -0.20 13.17
N ALA A 11 -6.07 -0.81 11.97
CA ALA A 11 -7.27 -1.32 11.30
C ALA A 11 -8.05 -2.33 12.16
N ARG A 12 -7.32 -3.26 12.78
CA ARG A 12 -7.87 -4.22 13.74
C ARG A 12 -8.49 -3.54 14.95
N LEU A 13 -7.83 -2.53 15.50
CA LEU A 13 -8.35 -1.78 16.65
C LEU A 13 -9.61 -0.99 16.29
N MET A 14 -9.68 -0.41 15.09
CA MET A 14 -10.86 0.28 14.57
C MET A 14 -12.05 -0.67 14.46
N CYS A 15 -11.86 -1.88 13.92
CA CYS A 15 -12.91 -2.90 13.86
C CYS A 15 -13.39 -3.31 15.26
N LYS A 16 -12.48 -3.58 16.19
CA LYS A 16 -12.82 -3.94 17.58
C LYS A 16 -13.61 -2.86 18.32
N ARG A 17 -13.35 -1.59 18.01
CA ARG A 17 -14.02 -0.44 18.63
C ARG A 17 -15.33 -0.07 17.95
N THR A 18 -15.66 -0.70 16.82
CA THR A 18 -16.83 -0.35 16.01
C THR A 18 -17.71 -1.58 15.74
N PRO A 19 -18.48 -2.06 16.73
CA PRO A 19 -19.30 -3.27 16.57
C PRO A 19 -20.28 -3.21 15.39
N MET A 20 -20.87 -2.03 15.13
CA MET A 20 -21.78 -1.85 13.98
C MET A 20 -21.08 -2.11 12.63
N LEU A 21 -19.79 -1.77 12.51
CA LEU A 21 -19.01 -2.07 11.29
C LEU A 21 -18.85 -3.59 11.14
N THR A 22 -18.47 -4.28 12.21
CA THR A 22 -18.25 -5.73 12.16
C THR A 22 -19.54 -6.50 11.92
N GLU A 23 -20.67 -6.05 12.48
CA GLU A 23 -21.98 -6.67 12.28
C GLU A 23 -22.50 -6.44 10.87
N ALA A 24 -22.47 -5.19 10.39
CA ALA A 24 -22.96 -4.84 9.06
C ALA A 24 -22.21 -5.56 7.93
N PHE A 25 -20.91 -5.81 8.11
CA PHE A 25 -20.07 -6.46 7.13
C PHE A 25 -19.64 -7.89 7.50
N GLY A 26 -20.18 -8.49 8.56
CA GLY A 26 -19.83 -9.86 8.97
C GLY A 26 -18.32 -10.10 9.16
N ILE A 27 -17.61 -9.13 9.73
CA ILE A 27 -16.14 -9.17 9.87
C ILE A 27 -15.76 -9.91 11.16
N GLU A 28 -15.03 -11.02 11.01
CA GLU A 28 -14.34 -11.68 12.11
C GLU A 28 -12.95 -11.05 12.33
N VAL A 29 -12.65 -10.70 13.58
CA VAL A 29 -11.43 -9.97 13.94
C VAL A 29 -10.46 -10.84 14.73
N ASN A 30 -9.55 -11.50 14.02
CA ASN A 30 -8.53 -12.39 14.59
C ASN A 30 -7.22 -11.65 14.94
N ALA A 31 -6.24 -12.37 15.49
CA ALA A 31 -4.97 -11.76 15.94
C ALA A 31 -4.10 -11.24 14.77
N SER A 32 -4.05 -11.99 13.68
CA SER A 32 -3.20 -11.71 12.49
C SER A 32 -4.01 -11.72 11.19
N ASN A 33 -5.33 -11.63 11.27
CA ASN A 33 -6.22 -11.67 10.11
C ASN A 33 -7.56 -11.00 10.48
N MET A 34 -8.15 -10.27 9.54
CA MET A 34 -9.58 -9.91 9.57
C MET A 34 -10.23 -10.49 8.33
N ASN A 35 -11.34 -11.21 8.49
CA ASN A 35 -11.96 -11.92 7.38
C ASN A 35 -13.48 -11.88 7.41
N ARG A 36 -14.08 -12.23 6.28
CA ARG A 36 -15.51 -12.48 6.11
C ARG A 36 -15.69 -13.94 5.71
N PRO A 37 -16.16 -14.81 6.60
CA PRO A 37 -16.33 -16.23 6.28
C PRO A 37 -17.29 -16.51 5.13
N GLU A 38 -18.29 -15.63 4.93
CA GLU A 38 -19.32 -15.76 3.89
C GLU A 38 -18.74 -15.81 2.48
N ASP A 39 -17.72 -15.01 2.19
CA ASP A 39 -17.14 -14.85 0.86
C ASP A 39 -15.62 -15.11 0.82
N GLY A 40 -15.02 -15.46 1.97
CA GLY A 40 -13.60 -15.75 2.09
C GLY A 40 -12.69 -14.52 1.94
N ALA A 41 -13.24 -13.30 1.96
CA ALA A 41 -12.43 -12.09 1.92
C ALA A 41 -11.55 -12.00 3.16
N ARG A 42 -10.30 -11.55 2.98
CA ARG A 42 -9.32 -11.44 4.05
C ARG A 42 -8.46 -10.20 3.90
N PHE A 43 -8.08 -9.66 5.05
CA PHE A 43 -7.10 -8.59 5.20
C PHE A 43 -6.08 -9.04 6.26
N GLU A 44 -4.82 -9.12 5.87
CA GLU A 44 -3.77 -9.74 6.65
C GLU A 44 -2.43 -9.02 6.45
N PRO A 45 -1.58 -8.93 7.49
CA PRO A 45 -0.25 -8.41 7.36
C PRO A 45 0.60 -9.37 6.52
N LEU A 46 1.31 -8.84 5.54
CA LEU A 46 2.24 -9.61 4.73
C LEU A 46 3.62 -9.62 5.39
N ILE A 47 4.11 -10.81 5.75
CA ILE A 47 5.37 -10.98 6.46
C ILE A 47 6.37 -11.72 5.57
N GLY A 48 7.58 -11.14 5.42
CA GLY A 48 8.66 -11.74 4.65
C GLY A 48 8.56 -11.43 3.16
N ASN A 49 9.16 -12.29 2.33
CA ASN A 49 9.05 -12.19 0.88
C ASN A 49 7.75 -12.86 0.43
N PRO A 50 6.79 -12.11 -0.16
CA PRO A 50 5.63 -12.72 -0.77
C PRO A 50 6.07 -13.66 -1.89
N GLY A 51 5.55 -14.88 -1.89
CA GLY A 51 5.52 -15.69 -3.10
C GLY A 51 4.46 -15.18 -4.06
N ASP A 52 4.55 -15.61 -5.33
CA ASP A 52 3.48 -15.37 -6.29
C ASP A 52 2.20 -16.11 -5.87
N GLY A 53 1.04 -15.49 -6.08
CA GLY A 53 -0.27 -16.18 -5.95
C GLY A 53 -1.26 -15.61 -4.93
N SER A 54 -0.91 -14.57 -4.17
CA SER A 54 -1.85 -13.94 -3.22
C SER A 54 -3.09 -13.33 -3.90
N SER A 55 -2.96 -12.98 -5.19
CA SER A 55 -3.99 -12.33 -6.01
C SER A 55 -4.78 -11.25 -5.26
N PRO A 56 -4.11 -10.21 -4.74
CA PRO A 56 -4.77 -9.21 -3.90
C PRO A 56 -5.69 -8.31 -4.75
N HIS A 57 -6.84 -7.93 -4.20
CA HIS A 57 -7.62 -6.80 -4.74
C HIS A 57 -7.10 -5.45 -4.25
N CYS A 58 -6.44 -5.43 -3.09
CA CYS A 58 -5.84 -4.24 -2.51
C CYS A 58 -4.52 -4.63 -1.84
N ALA A 59 -3.47 -3.87 -2.09
CA ALA A 59 -2.21 -3.96 -1.36
C ALA A 59 -1.83 -2.57 -0.85
N VAL A 60 -1.46 -2.50 0.43
CA VAL A 60 -1.01 -1.27 1.09
C VAL A 60 0.48 -1.41 1.36
N VAL A 61 1.27 -0.52 0.79
CA VAL A 61 2.72 -0.43 0.99
C VAL A 61 2.98 0.85 1.78
N ASP A 62 3.27 0.71 3.06
CA ASP A 62 3.56 1.84 3.94
C ASP A 62 5.07 2.03 4.11
N GLU A 63 5.48 3.28 4.34
CA GLU A 63 6.88 3.70 4.42
C GLU A 63 7.76 3.15 3.30
N TYR A 64 7.30 3.32 2.04
CA TYR A 64 7.99 2.73 0.89
C TYR A 64 9.46 3.16 0.75
N HIS A 65 9.83 4.33 1.28
CA HIS A 65 11.22 4.79 1.32
C HIS A 65 12.17 3.89 2.13
N GLU A 66 11.65 3.09 3.07
CA GLU A 66 12.44 2.13 3.85
C GLU A 66 12.71 0.82 3.09
N HIS A 67 12.07 0.61 1.94
CA HIS A 67 12.23 -0.61 1.17
C HIS A 67 13.59 -0.63 0.45
N ALA A 68 14.37 -1.68 0.73
CA ALA A 68 15.65 -1.88 0.05
C ALA A 68 15.48 -2.23 -1.45
N THR A 69 14.37 -2.88 -1.82
CA THR A 69 14.06 -3.28 -3.21
C THR A 69 12.56 -3.13 -3.48
N ASP A 70 12.18 -3.11 -4.76
CA ASP A 70 10.79 -3.04 -5.22
C ASP A 70 10.05 -4.38 -5.17
N ALA A 71 10.72 -5.47 -4.75
CA ALA A 71 10.21 -6.84 -4.87
C ALA A 71 8.79 -7.01 -4.32
N LEU A 72 8.50 -6.47 -3.13
CA LEU A 72 7.16 -6.54 -2.54
C LEU A 72 6.12 -5.82 -3.39
N TYR A 73 6.44 -4.60 -3.86
CA TYR A 73 5.57 -3.80 -4.70
C TYR A 73 5.27 -4.55 -6.01
N THR A 74 6.32 -5.03 -6.68
CA THR A 74 6.22 -5.72 -7.97
C THR A 74 5.48 -7.06 -7.86
N THR A 75 5.71 -7.85 -6.80
CA THR A 75 4.96 -9.09 -6.57
C THR A 75 3.48 -8.82 -6.32
N MET A 76 3.14 -7.81 -5.51
CA MET A 76 1.73 -7.45 -5.28
C MET A 76 1.06 -6.96 -6.57
N LEU A 77 1.73 -6.09 -7.34
CA LEU A 77 1.23 -5.56 -8.60
C LEU A 77 1.01 -6.69 -9.63
N THR A 78 1.96 -7.61 -9.76
CA THR A 78 1.84 -8.76 -10.67
C THR A 78 0.68 -9.67 -10.26
N GLY A 79 0.51 -9.92 -8.95
CA GLY A 79 -0.60 -10.70 -8.43
C GLY A 79 -1.98 -10.09 -8.71
N MET A 80 -2.05 -8.77 -8.90
CA MET A 80 -3.28 -8.04 -9.23
C MET A 80 -3.75 -8.26 -10.67
N GLY A 81 -2.94 -8.80 -11.57
CA GLY A 81 -3.23 -8.84 -13.02
C GLY A 81 -4.53 -9.55 -13.42
N ALA A 82 -5.04 -10.48 -12.61
CA ALA A 82 -6.31 -11.16 -12.84
C ALA A 82 -7.52 -10.47 -12.17
N ARG A 83 -7.30 -9.41 -11.39
CA ARG A 83 -8.36 -8.72 -10.63
C ARG A 83 -8.96 -7.58 -11.45
N ARG A 84 -10.25 -7.34 -11.24
CA ARG A 84 -10.95 -6.18 -11.81
C ARG A 84 -10.79 -4.99 -10.87
N GLN A 85 -10.24 -3.88 -11.37
CA GLN A 85 -10.00 -2.64 -10.60
C GLN A 85 -9.26 -2.86 -9.27
N PRO A 86 -8.09 -3.55 -9.27
CA PRO A 86 -7.28 -3.67 -8.08
C PRO A 86 -6.66 -2.33 -7.68
N LEU A 87 -6.30 -2.19 -6.40
CA LEU A 87 -5.67 -0.98 -5.87
C LEU A 87 -4.31 -1.30 -5.23
N MET A 88 -3.26 -0.68 -5.75
CA MET A 88 -1.97 -0.57 -5.08
C MET A 88 -1.90 0.79 -4.39
N TRP A 89 -1.77 0.81 -3.07
CA TRP A 89 -1.72 2.04 -2.29
C TRP A 89 -0.38 2.18 -1.59
N ALA A 90 0.53 2.97 -2.17
CA ALA A 90 1.83 3.27 -1.59
C ALA A 90 1.80 4.60 -0.84
N ILE A 91 2.16 4.58 0.45
CA ILE A 91 2.32 5.75 1.31
C ILE A 91 3.77 5.81 1.76
N THR A 92 4.33 7.01 1.83
CA THR A 92 5.71 7.20 2.27
C THR A 92 5.95 8.64 2.67
N THR A 93 6.97 8.87 3.49
CA THR A 93 7.62 10.18 3.62
C THR A 93 8.84 10.27 2.68
N ALA A 94 9.46 11.45 2.63
CA ALA A 94 10.76 11.61 1.99
C ALA A 94 11.81 10.77 2.75
N GLY A 95 12.57 9.96 2.00
CA GLY A 95 13.70 9.20 2.53
C GLY A 95 15.03 9.78 2.06
N TYR A 96 16.13 9.33 2.68
CA TYR A 96 17.48 9.74 2.31
C TYR A 96 18.05 8.97 1.10
N ASN A 97 17.48 7.81 0.79
CA ASN A 97 17.93 6.98 -0.32
C ASN A 97 17.27 7.43 -1.64
N ILE A 98 17.98 8.26 -2.40
CA ILE A 98 17.54 8.72 -3.72
C ILE A 98 17.76 7.69 -4.84
N GLU A 99 18.44 6.58 -4.55
CA GLU A 99 18.64 5.45 -5.47
C GLU A 99 17.69 4.28 -5.15
N GLY A 100 16.76 4.48 -4.22
CA GLY A 100 15.82 3.46 -3.79
C GLY A 100 14.56 3.37 -4.66
N PRO A 101 13.82 2.25 -4.58
CA PRO A 101 12.63 2.00 -5.39
C PRO A 101 11.51 3.02 -5.14
N CYS A 102 11.46 3.62 -3.96
CA CYS A 102 10.55 4.71 -3.66
C CYS A 102 10.86 5.98 -4.46
N TYR A 103 12.13 6.31 -4.67
CA TYR A 103 12.51 7.48 -5.44
C TYR A 103 12.21 7.28 -6.92
N ASP A 104 12.42 6.07 -7.44
CA ASP A 104 12.01 5.71 -8.80
C ASP A 104 10.49 5.85 -8.99
N LYS A 105 9.69 5.37 -8.04
CA LYS A 105 8.23 5.56 -8.07
C LYS A 105 7.83 7.04 -7.99
N ARG A 106 8.53 7.84 -7.17
CA ARG A 106 8.33 9.30 -7.13
C ARG A 106 8.61 9.94 -8.49
N ARG A 107 9.69 9.56 -9.17
CA ARG A 107 10.02 10.06 -10.50
C ARG A 107 8.92 9.73 -11.50
N GLU A 108 8.42 8.49 -11.50
CA GLU A 108 7.30 8.09 -12.35
C GLU A 108 6.05 8.95 -12.12
N VAL A 109 5.71 9.22 -10.85
CA VAL A 109 4.60 10.12 -10.50
C VAL A 109 4.85 11.54 -11.02
N ILE A 110 6.07 12.07 -10.90
CA ILE A 110 6.42 13.40 -11.42
C ILE A 110 6.27 13.46 -12.94
N GLU A 111 6.79 12.47 -13.67
CA GLU A 111 6.68 12.43 -15.13
C GLU A 111 5.22 12.30 -15.60
N MET A 112 4.39 11.57 -14.86
CA MET A 112 2.95 11.46 -15.11
C MET A 112 2.25 12.80 -14.86
N LEU A 113 2.52 13.46 -13.71
CA LEU A 113 1.91 14.75 -13.37
C LEU A 113 2.31 15.87 -14.33
N ASN A 114 3.55 15.85 -14.82
CA ASN A 114 4.05 16.80 -15.82
C ASN A 114 3.53 16.50 -17.23
N GLY A 115 2.90 15.35 -17.45
CA GLY A 115 2.40 14.91 -18.76
C GLY A 115 3.49 14.39 -19.72
N SER A 116 4.73 14.24 -19.26
CA SER A 116 5.83 13.66 -20.05
C SER A 116 5.56 12.21 -20.41
N VAL A 117 5.02 11.44 -19.45
CA VAL A 117 4.69 10.02 -19.59
C VAL A 117 3.26 9.79 -19.09
N PRO A 118 2.25 9.85 -19.99
CA PRO A 118 0.86 9.62 -19.60
C PRO A 118 0.65 8.23 -19.02
N ASN A 119 -0.06 8.14 -17.89
CA ASN A 119 -0.42 6.88 -17.25
C ASN A 119 -1.76 7.01 -16.52
N ASP A 120 -2.84 6.55 -17.15
CA ASP A 120 -4.21 6.63 -16.60
C ASP A 120 -4.46 5.65 -15.43
N GLU A 121 -3.55 4.70 -15.21
CA GLU A 121 -3.60 3.74 -14.10
C GLU A 121 -2.88 4.24 -12.84
N LEU A 122 -2.13 5.35 -12.95
CA LEU A 122 -1.36 5.93 -11.87
C LEU A 122 -2.01 7.21 -11.35
N PHE A 123 -2.31 7.22 -10.06
CA PHE A 123 -2.66 8.42 -9.32
C PHE A 123 -1.56 8.74 -8.32
N GLY A 124 -1.14 10.00 -8.25
CA GLY A 124 -0.09 10.43 -7.33
C GLY A 124 -0.32 11.83 -6.80
N ILE A 125 0.00 12.01 -5.52
CA ILE A 125 0.02 13.31 -4.85
C ILE A 125 1.38 13.43 -4.17
N ILE A 126 2.07 14.54 -4.42
CA ILE A 126 3.36 14.85 -3.82
C ILE A 126 3.22 16.15 -3.03
N TYR A 127 3.43 16.07 -1.72
CA TYR A 127 3.61 17.24 -0.87
C TYR A 127 5.11 17.48 -0.71
N THR A 128 5.60 18.61 -1.21
CA THR A 128 7.00 19.03 -1.16
C THR A 128 7.07 20.55 -1.14
N VAL A 129 8.19 21.10 -0.70
CA VAL A 129 8.48 22.54 -0.87
C VAL A 129 8.57 22.87 -2.35
N ASP A 130 8.18 24.09 -2.72
CA ASP A 130 8.30 24.56 -4.09
C ASP A 130 9.77 24.88 -4.43
N GLU A 131 10.08 24.88 -5.72
CA GLU A 131 11.43 25.22 -6.18
C GLU A 131 11.76 26.68 -5.81
N GLY A 132 12.80 26.87 -4.99
CA GLY A 132 13.22 28.19 -4.51
C GLY A 132 12.69 28.58 -3.13
N ASP A 133 11.86 27.75 -2.50
CA ASP A 133 11.46 27.95 -1.11
C ASP A 133 12.65 27.75 -0.14
N ASP A 134 12.74 28.62 0.86
CA ASP A 134 13.74 28.51 1.93
C ASP A 134 13.34 27.42 2.93
N TRP A 135 14.28 26.52 3.20
CA TRP A 135 14.11 25.37 4.10
C TRP A 135 15.01 25.47 5.34
N THR A 136 15.60 26.65 5.59
CA THR A 136 16.39 26.96 6.79
C THR A 136 15.61 27.63 7.91
#